data_AF-A0AAN8JZ93-F1
#
_entry.id   AF-A0AAN8JZ93-F1
#
_cell.length_a   1.000
_cell.length_b   1.000
_cell.length_c   1.000
_cell.angle_alpha   90.00
_cell.angle_beta   90.00
_cell.angle_gamma   90.00
#
_symmetry.space_group_name_H-M   'P 1'
#
loop_
_entity.id
_entity.type
_entity.pdbx_description
1 polymer ?
#
loop_
_entity_poly.entity_id
_entity_poly.type
_entity_poly.pdbx_seq_one_letter_code
_entity_poly.pdbx_strand_id
1 'polypeptide(L)'
;MDILRFQISYWVVGMMISSVDSATKEDRYNLYNEIFVDSFYNPNLRPVENDVDPLEVWVVFSLVSISEIKEKDQTLVAFGNIGLQWTDTFLAWNSTRFNGLEYIVVPQVQVWRPDVVIGNMVEKTTKLGFDEMPIRLNNTGHVTWFPNILFKTACDINLRYYPFDTQVCTIQLNPLVSEINEIELNLASDHDPLAEYGQNGQWELILLSLEETQDKYKSILKFELTLKRRRSFYIMNIVLPVIFLSFMGNLVFALPAESGEKMSLTITILLAYVVYLTIISENMPQTSIHISLLAVYLTILVALSSISVIITTLVLRLHHKDDSIPVSKGIRNVIKFFRSCRNRSPKIVNIQKRVATPVSAESADDIQDPDDNVTWGDVARSLDVFFFWLYLLITGLSTVVLLLIMLT
;
A
#
# COMPACT_ATOMS: atom_id res chain seq x y z
N MET A 1 -11.40 -83.44 34.38
CA MET A 1 -11.12 -82.32 33.46
C MET A 1 -12.09 -81.19 33.82
N ASP A 2 -12.11 -80.80 35.11
CA ASP A 2 -13.27 -80.15 35.75
C ASP A 2 -12.88 -79.05 36.75
N ILE A 3 -11.65 -78.54 36.69
CA ILE A 3 -11.16 -77.49 37.60
C ILE A 3 -10.93 -76.16 36.84
N LEU A 4 -10.92 -76.16 35.51
CA LEU A 4 -10.67 -74.97 34.68
C LEU A 4 -11.93 -74.23 34.20
N ARG A 5 -13.14 -74.77 34.43
CA ARG A 5 -14.40 -74.10 34.02
C ARG A 5 -15.01 -73.19 35.09
N PHE A 6 -14.53 -73.25 36.33
CA PHE A 6 -15.11 -72.49 37.45
C PHE A 6 -14.39 -71.16 37.77
N GLN A 7 -13.23 -70.90 37.18
CA GLN A 7 -12.47 -69.66 37.42
C GLN A 7 -12.70 -68.56 36.38
N ILE A 8 -13.32 -68.88 35.24
CA ILE A 8 -13.62 -67.90 34.17
C ILE A 8 -14.99 -67.24 34.39
N SER A 9 -15.88 -67.84 35.20
CA SER A 9 -17.20 -67.25 35.50
C SER A 9 -17.17 -66.13 36.55
N TYR A 10 -16.10 -66.03 37.35
CA TYR A 10 -16.00 -65.02 38.43
C TYR A 10 -15.23 -63.74 38.06
N TRP A 11 -14.55 -63.71 36.91
CA TRP A 11 -13.87 -62.51 36.41
C TRP A 11 -14.70 -61.67 35.43
N VAL A 12 -15.89 -62.14 35.03
CA VAL A 12 -16.77 -61.44 34.08
C VAL A 12 -17.95 -60.72 34.79
N VAL A 13 -18.15 -60.92 36.09
CA VAL A 13 -19.25 -60.29 36.86
C VAL A 13 -18.77 -59.11 37.74
N GLY A 14 -17.51 -58.71 37.59
CA GLY A 14 -16.90 -57.61 38.35
C GLY A 14 -16.63 -56.33 37.55
N MET A 15 -17.14 -56.19 36.32
CA MET A 15 -17.28 -54.86 35.73
C MET A 15 -18.45 -54.18 36.43
N MET A 16 -18.17 -53.50 37.55
CA MET A 16 -18.93 -52.30 37.86
C MET A 16 -18.80 -51.43 36.62
N ILE A 17 -19.82 -51.48 35.77
CA ILE A 17 -20.16 -50.39 34.88
C ILE A 17 -20.42 -49.24 35.86
N SER A 18 -19.39 -48.47 36.20
CA SER A 18 -19.62 -47.09 36.55
C SER A 18 -20.34 -46.55 35.32
N SER A 19 -21.65 -46.34 35.43
CA SER A 19 -22.36 -45.59 34.42
C SER A 19 -21.60 -44.29 34.31
N VAL A 20 -20.91 -44.11 33.18
CA VAL A 20 -20.47 -42.78 32.81
C VAL A 20 -21.79 -42.09 32.49
N ASP A 21 -22.36 -41.43 33.49
CA ASP A 21 -23.56 -40.63 33.34
C ASP A 21 -23.19 -39.54 32.32
N SER A 22 -23.58 -39.79 31.07
CA SER A 22 -23.32 -38.90 29.96
C SER A 22 -24.57 -38.08 29.73
N ALA A 23 -24.43 -36.76 29.70
CA ALA A 23 -25.51 -35.83 29.39
C ALA A 23 -26.31 -36.27 28.16
N THR A 24 -27.63 -36.41 28.37
CA THR A 24 -28.58 -36.78 27.33
C THR A 24 -29.11 -35.53 26.61
N LYS A 25 -29.85 -35.74 25.52
CA LYS A 25 -30.54 -34.64 24.82
C LYS A 25 -31.60 -33.99 25.73
N GLU A 26 -32.26 -34.78 26.57
CA GLU A 26 -33.26 -34.31 27.52
C GLU A 26 -32.63 -33.40 28.58
N ASP A 27 -31.46 -33.75 29.10
CA ASP A 27 -30.72 -32.91 30.06
C ASP A 27 -30.39 -31.53 29.46
N ARG A 28 -30.04 -31.48 28.17
CA ARG A 28 -29.81 -30.21 27.46
C ARG A 28 -31.08 -29.39 27.30
N TYR A 29 -32.22 -30.01 27.01
CA TYR A 29 -33.50 -29.31 26.93
C TYR A 29 -33.94 -28.77 28.29
N ASN A 30 -33.79 -29.57 29.35
CA ASN A 30 -34.12 -29.15 30.71
C ASN A 30 -33.23 -27.99 31.17
N LEU A 31 -31.92 -28.07 30.94
CA LEU A 31 -31.00 -26.96 31.23
C LEU A 31 -31.38 -25.70 30.46
N TYR A 32 -31.67 -25.85 29.16
CA TYR A 32 -32.04 -24.73 28.31
C TYR A 32 -33.31 -24.03 28.82
N ASN A 33 -34.34 -24.79 29.19
CA ASN A 33 -35.56 -24.23 29.75
C ASN A 33 -35.31 -23.57 31.11
N GLU A 34 -34.51 -24.21 32.00
CA GLU A 34 -34.16 -23.63 33.31
C GLU A 34 -33.49 -22.26 33.15
N ILE A 35 -32.57 -22.12 32.19
CA ILE A 35 -31.83 -20.86 31.96
C ILE A 35 -32.65 -19.82 31.20
N PHE A 36 -33.27 -20.16 30.07
CA PHE A 36 -33.81 -19.16 29.14
C PHE A 36 -35.33 -18.98 29.20
N VAL A 37 -36.05 -19.86 29.90
CA VAL A 37 -37.52 -19.82 29.98
C VAL A 37 -37.98 -19.60 31.42
N ASP A 38 -37.44 -20.38 32.35
CA ASP A 38 -37.89 -20.39 33.74
C ASP A 38 -37.16 -19.33 34.59
N SER A 39 -35.96 -18.92 34.19
CA SER A 39 -35.23 -17.83 34.83
C SER A 39 -35.67 -16.44 34.32
N PHE A 40 -35.37 -15.40 35.10
CA PHE A 40 -35.59 -14.00 34.71
C PHE A 40 -34.46 -13.42 33.85
N TYR A 41 -33.70 -14.26 33.15
CA TYR A 41 -32.61 -13.81 32.28
C TYR A 41 -33.12 -12.91 31.16
N ASN A 42 -32.49 -11.74 30.98
CA ASN A 42 -32.82 -10.80 29.92
C ASN A 42 -31.54 -10.41 29.16
N PRO A 43 -31.38 -10.81 27.88
CA PRO A 43 -30.16 -10.52 27.11
C PRO A 43 -29.94 -9.04 26.80
N ASN A 44 -30.89 -8.16 27.13
CA ASN A 44 -30.74 -6.71 26.96
C ASN A 44 -30.16 -6.00 28.19
N LEU A 45 -29.98 -6.71 29.31
CA LEU A 45 -29.45 -6.16 30.56
C LEU A 45 -28.03 -6.68 30.79
N ARG A 46 -27.13 -5.78 31.22
CA ARG A 46 -25.73 -6.13 31.52
C ARG A 46 -25.68 -7.13 32.68
N PRO A 47 -24.95 -8.26 32.55
CA PRO A 47 -24.96 -9.33 33.54
C PRO A 47 -23.96 -9.08 34.67
N VAL A 48 -24.27 -8.10 35.53
CA VAL A 48 -23.50 -7.81 36.75
C VAL A 48 -24.42 -7.86 37.97
N GLU A 49 -23.89 -8.31 39.11
CA GLU A 49 -24.65 -8.30 40.37
C GLU A 49 -24.78 -6.89 40.95
N ASN A 50 -23.69 -6.10 40.90
CA ASN A 50 -23.70 -4.68 41.26
C ASN A 50 -23.45 -3.83 40.03
N ASP A 51 -24.30 -2.84 39.79
CA ASP A 51 -24.15 -1.93 38.64
C ASP A 51 -22.89 -1.04 38.69
N VAL A 52 -22.22 -0.96 39.84
CA VAL A 52 -20.98 -0.19 40.01
C VAL A 52 -19.77 -0.93 39.46
N ASP A 53 -19.83 -2.27 39.38
CA ASP A 53 -18.69 -3.08 38.99
C ASP A 53 -18.58 -3.12 37.45
N PRO A 54 -17.38 -2.89 36.88
CA PRO A 54 -17.17 -3.04 35.44
C PRO A 54 -17.20 -4.53 35.06
N LEU A 55 -17.78 -4.83 33.91
CA LEU A 55 -17.68 -6.14 33.31
C LEU A 55 -16.37 -6.23 32.50
N GLU A 56 -15.49 -7.14 32.89
CA GLU A 56 -14.29 -7.45 32.13
C GLU A 56 -14.62 -8.25 30.87
N VAL A 57 -14.18 -7.75 29.72
CA VAL A 57 -14.30 -8.43 28.43
C VAL A 57 -12.90 -8.68 27.88
N TRP A 58 -12.53 -9.94 27.80
CA TRP A 58 -11.26 -10.40 27.28
C TRP A 58 -11.35 -10.54 25.77
N VAL A 59 -10.39 -9.95 25.07
CA VAL A 59 -10.36 -9.85 23.62
C VAL A 59 -9.19 -10.65 23.07
N VAL A 60 -9.51 -11.63 22.23
CA VAL A 60 -8.55 -12.37 21.41
C VAL A 60 -8.60 -11.79 20.01
N PHE A 61 -7.45 -11.44 19.44
CA PHE A 61 -7.37 -10.96 18.06
C PHE A 61 -6.54 -11.93 17.22
N SER A 62 -7.03 -12.26 16.02
CA SER A 62 -6.28 -13.05 15.03
C SER A 62 -6.37 -12.39 13.67
N LEU A 63 -5.22 -12.06 13.09
CA LEU A 63 -5.13 -11.57 11.73
C LEU A 63 -4.96 -12.75 10.78
N VAL A 64 -5.92 -12.96 9.89
CA VAL A 64 -5.89 -14.07 8.91
C VAL A 64 -5.27 -13.60 7.61
N SER A 65 -5.69 -12.45 7.09
CA SER A 65 -5.09 -11.89 5.87
C SER A 65 -5.28 -10.38 5.78
N ILE A 66 -4.38 -9.75 5.04
CA ILE A 66 -4.55 -8.37 4.59
C ILE A 66 -5.07 -8.47 3.17
N SER A 67 -6.26 -7.94 2.90
CA SER A 67 -6.86 -8.01 1.57
C SER A 67 -6.27 -6.93 0.67
N GLU A 68 -6.39 -5.68 1.07
CA GLU A 68 -5.90 -4.52 0.32
C GLU A 68 -5.72 -3.32 1.23
N ILE A 69 -4.81 -2.42 0.84
CA ILE A 69 -4.75 -1.05 1.35
C ILE A 69 -5.21 -0.17 0.20
N LYS A 70 -6.29 0.56 0.39
CA LYS A 70 -6.78 1.54 -0.59
C LYS A 70 -6.11 2.86 -0.30
N GLU A 71 -4.99 3.14 -0.97
CA GLU A 71 -4.19 4.33 -0.70
C GLU A 71 -4.98 5.62 -0.95
N LYS A 72 -5.76 5.64 -2.04
CA LYS A 72 -6.62 6.77 -2.41
C LYS A 72 -7.67 7.08 -1.35
N ASP A 73 -8.32 6.04 -0.83
CA ASP A 73 -9.42 6.14 0.13
C ASP A 73 -8.93 6.13 1.58
N GLN A 74 -7.61 6.09 1.80
CA GLN A 74 -6.99 6.04 3.13
C GLN A 74 -7.60 4.93 4.02
N THR A 75 -7.76 3.74 3.46
CA THR A 75 -8.49 2.63 4.10
C THR A 75 -7.67 1.34 4.09
N LEU A 76 -7.59 0.68 5.24
CA LEU A 76 -7.10 -0.70 5.38
C LEU A 76 -8.29 -1.66 5.28
N VAL A 77 -8.16 -2.70 4.43
CA VAL A 77 -9.08 -3.83 4.37
C VAL A 77 -8.35 -5.11 4.79
N ALA A 78 -8.75 -5.69 5.91
CA ALA A 78 -8.15 -6.90 6.46
C ALA A 78 -9.22 -7.90 6.90
N PHE A 79 -8.92 -9.18 6.85
CA PHE A 79 -9.78 -10.24 7.36
C PHE A 79 -9.13 -10.89 8.58
N GLY A 80 -9.93 -11.08 9.62
CA GLY A 80 -9.46 -11.69 10.86
C GLY A 80 -10.61 -12.06 11.77
N ASN A 81 -10.25 -12.63 12.91
CA ASN A 81 -11.19 -13.11 13.91
C ASN A 81 -11.01 -12.28 15.18
N ILE A 82 -12.13 -11.90 15.80
CA ILE A 82 -12.14 -11.36 17.16
C ILE A 82 -12.85 -12.38 18.04
N GLY A 83 -12.21 -12.77 19.13
CA GLY A 83 -12.83 -13.48 20.24
C GLY A 83 -13.18 -12.51 21.34
N LEU A 84 -14.42 -12.54 21.80
CA LEU A 84 -14.86 -11.86 23.01
C LEU A 84 -15.22 -12.92 24.04
N GLN A 85 -14.63 -12.78 25.23
CA GLN A 85 -14.81 -13.68 26.35
C GLN A 85 -15.18 -12.86 27.59
N TRP A 86 -16.29 -13.22 28.23
CA TRP A 86 -16.75 -12.58 29.45
C TRP A 86 -17.44 -13.63 30.32
N THR A 87 -17.75 -13.27 31.56
CA THR A 87 -18.46 -14.16 32.48
C THR A 87 -19.83 -13.58 32.79
N ASP A 88 -20.87 -14.37 32.56
CA ASP A 88 -22.26 -14.04 32.90
C ASP A 88 -22.71 -15.00 34.02
N THR A 89 -22.73 -14.52 35.25
CA THR A 89 -23.04 -15.34 36.43
C THR A 89 -24.48 -15.84 36.44
N PHE A 90 -25.41 -15.14 35.75
CA PHE A 90 -26.82 -15.53 35.64
C PHE A 90 -27.03 -16.70 34.66
N LEU A 91 -26.02 -17.01 33.85
CA LEU A 91 -26.01 -18.16 32.94
C LEU A 91 -25.23 -19.36 33.49
N ALA A 92 -24.75 -19.32 34.73
CA ALA A 92 -24.03 -20.43 35.34
C ALA A 92 -24.98 -21.54 35.81
N TRP A 93 -24.55 -22.80 35.73
CA TRP A 93 -25.29 -23.94 36.25
C TRP A 93 -24.39 -24.99 36.88
N ASN A 94 -24.98 -25.83 37.72
CA ASN A 94 -24.27 -26.97 38.27
C ASN A 94 -24.29 -28.16 37.30
N SER A 95 -23.16 -28.44 36.66
CA SER A 95 -22.98 -29.53 35.69
C SER A 95 -23.40 -30.91 36.24
N THR A 96 -23.23 -31.16 37.54
CA THR A 96 -23.61 -32.46 38.14
C THR A 96 -25.12 -32.70 38.16
N ARG A 97 -25.95 -31.65 38.12
CA ARG A 97 -27.42 -31.78 38.02
C ARG A 97 -27.88 -32.25 36.65
N PHE A 98 -27.02 -32.14 35.63
CA PHE A 98 -27.33 -32.43 34.24
C PHE A 98 -26.35 -33.46 33.66
N ASN A 99 -26.00 -34.48 34.45
CA ASN A 99 -25.15 -35.61 34.03
C ASN A 99 -23.80 -35.17 33.42
N GLY A 100 -23.12 -34.22 34.10
CA GLY A 100 -21.80 -33.76 33.68
C GLY A 100 -21.81 -32.81 32.48
N LEU A 101 -22.94 -32.14 32.20
CA LEU A 101 -23.05 -31.19 31.10
C LEU A 101 -22.25 -29.92 31.39
N GLU A 102 -21.06 -29.81 30.81
CA GLU A 102 -20.14 -28.67 31.00
C GLU A 102 -20.46 -27.48 30.09
N TYR A 103 -20.96 -27.69 28.87
CA TYR A 103 -21.22 -26.58 27.95
C TYR A 103 -22.45 -26.79 27.07
N ILE A 104 -23.03 -25.66 26.67
CA ILE A 104 -24.08 -25.59 25.64
C ILE A 104 -23.70 -24.58 24.57
N VAL A 105 -24.36 -24.70 23.42
CA VAL A 105 -24.22 -23.77 22.30
C VAL A 105 -25.61 -23.24 21.99
N VAL A 106 -25.75 -21.92 22.00
CA VAL A 106 -27.04 -21.23 21.82
C VAL A 106 -26.91 -20.11 20.79
N PRO A 107 -27.99 -19.70 20.12
CA PRO A 107 -27.99 -18.51 19.27
C PRO A 107 -27.56 -17.27 20.06
N GLN A 108 -26.70 -16.44 19.48
CA GLN A 108 -26.18 -15.24 20.15
C GLN A 108 -27.25 -14.24 20.61
N VAL A 109 -28.44 -14.27 20.02
CA VAL A 109 -29.55 -13.35 20.36
C VAL A 109 -30.17 -13.66 21.71
N GLN A 110 -29.90 -14.85 22.27
CA GLN A 110 -30.42 -15.29 23.56
C GLN A 110 -29.51 -14.92 24.73
N VAL A 111 -28.32 -14.40 24.45
CA VAL A 111 -27.28 -14.09 25.44
C VAL A 111 -26.94 -12.61 25.31
N TRP A 112 -26.78 -11.92 26.45
CA TRP A 112 -26.29 -10.54 26.45
C TRP A 112 -24.92 -10.47 25.80
N ARG A 113 -24.63 -9.40 25.05
CA ARG A 113 -23.33 -9.19 24.41
C ARG A 113 -22.82 -7.78 24.68
N PRO A 114 -21.50 -7.62 24.88
CA PRO A 114 -20.92 -6.30 25.04
C PRO A 114 -21.04 -5.52 23.73
N ASP A 115 -21.19 -4.21 23.84
CA ASP A 115 -21.37 -3.27 22.73
C ASP A 115 -20.05 -2.87 22.07
N VAL A 116 -19.14 -3.83 21.90
CA VAL A 116 -17.84 -3.62 21.27
C VAL A 116 -18.01 -3.37 19.77
N VAL A 117 -17.36 -2.32 19.27
CA VAL A 117 -17.36 -1.93 17.86
C VAL A 117 -15.95 -1.63 17.38
N ILE A 118 -15.79 -1.54 16.05
CA ILE A 118 -14.56 -1.05 15.44
C ILE A 118 -14.63 0.49 15.40
N GLY A 119 -13.88 1.15 16.27
CA GLY A 119 -13.98 2.59 16.51
C GLY A 119 -13.56 3.47 15.33
N ASN A 120 -12.60 3.00 14.51
CA ASN A 120 -12.04 3.75 13.39
C ASN A 120 -12.51 3.22 12.03
N MET A 121 -13.75 2.77 11.92
CA MET A 121 -14.30 2.27 10.66
C MET A 121 -14.68 3.40 9.68
N VAL A 122 -14.56 3.12 8.37
CA VAL A 122 -14.88 4.10 7.30
C VAL A 122 -16.25 3.90 6.64
N GLU A 123 -16.88 2.73 6.85
CA GLU A 123 -18.23 2.43 6.37
C GLU A 123 -19.25 2.44 7.51
N LYS A 124 -20.54 2.25 7.19
CA LYS A 124 -21.59 2.11 8.20
C LYS A 124 -21.22 1.05 9.23
N THR A 125 -21.54 1.32 10.49
CA THR A 125 -21.36 0.38 11.60
C THR A 125 -21.95 -0.97 11.26
N THR A 126 -21.06 -1.94 11.08
CA THR A 126 -21.40 -3.32 10.78
C THR A 126 -21.41 -4.04 12.12
N LYS A 127 -22.47 -4.81 12.38
CA LYS A 127 -22.54 -5.66 13.56
C LYS A 127 -21.35 -6.64 13.53
N LEU A 128 -20.75 -6.93 14.68
CA LEU A 128 -19.80 -8.03 14.77
C LEU A 128 -20.57 -9.34 14.52
N GLY A 129 -20.10 -10.16 13.56
CA GLY A 129 -20.76 -11.40 13.17
C GLY A 129 -22.06 -11.23 12.37
N PHE A 130 -22.80 -12.34 12.21
CA PHE A 130 -24.12 -12.39 11.53
C PHE A 130 -25.20 -12.81 12.52
N ASP A 131 -26.47 -12.47 12.27
CA ASP A 131 -27.55 -12.49 13.28
C ASP A 131 -27.76 -13.88 13.96
N GLU A 132 -27.52 -15.00 13.26
CA GLU A 132 -27.73 -16.37 13.75
C GLU A 132 -26.45 -17.06 14.29
N MET A 133 -25.37 -16.30 14.52
CA MET A 133 -24.10 -16.89 14.97
C MET A 133 -24.27 -17.60 16.34
N PRO A 134 -23.74 -18.82 16.49
CA PRO A 134 -23.77 -19.52 17.77
C PRO A 134 -22.76 -18.95 18.77
N ILE A 135 -23.12 -18.97 20.05
CA ILE A 135 -22.25 -18.67 21.19
C ILE A 135 -22.04 -19.93 22.02
N ARG A 136 -20.82 -20.12 22.52
CA ARG A 136 -20.51 -21.20 23.46
C ARG A 136 -20.60 -20.66 24.88
N LEU A 137 -21.38 -21.35 25.71
CA LEU A 137 -21.55 -21.05 27.12
C LEU A 137 -21.06 -22.24 27.94
N ASN A 138 -20.21 -21.97 28.93
CA ASN A 138 -19.70 -22.94 29.88
C ASN A 138 -20.52 -22.92 31.18
N ASN A 139 -20.50 -24.01 31.95
CA ASN A 139 -21.26 -24.18 33.18
C ASN A 139 -20.89 -23.16 34.27
N THR A 140 -19.68 -22.60 34.21
CA THR A 140 -19.22 -21.52 35.08
C THR A 140 -19.84 -20.16 34.75
N GLY A 141 -20.64 -20.05 33.70
CA GLY A 141 -21.13 -18.78 33.16
C GLY A 141 -20.14 -18.12 32.20
N HIS A 142 -19.00 -18.74 31.91
CA HIS A 142 -18.05 -18.19 30.94
C HIS A 142 -18.61 -18.29 29.53
N VAL A 143 -18.72 -17.14 28.88
CA VAL A 143 -19.25 -16.97 27.54
C VAL A 143 -18.10 -16.74 26.58
N THR A 144 -18.17 -17.38 25.41
CA THR A 144 -17.16 -17.25 24.38
C THR A 144 -17.82 -17.05 23.03
N TRP A 145 -17.50 -15.92 22.39
CA TRP A 145 -18.05 -15.51 21.10
C TRP A 145 -16.93 -15.12 20.14
N PHE A 146 -16.84 -15.80 18.99
CA PHE A 146 -15.76 -15.62 18.02
C PHE A 146 -16.29 -15.24 16.63
N PRO A 147 -16.71 -13.98 16.41
CA PRO A 147 -17.07 -13.51 15.08
C PRO A 147 -15.85 -13.36 14.15
N ASN A 148 -16.00 -13.86 12.93
CA ASN A 148 -15.09 -13.56 11.81
C ASN A 148 -15.48 -12.21 11.19
N ILE A 149 -14.51 -11.35 10.96
CA ILE A 149 -14.73 -9.94 10.62
C ILE A 149 -13.86 -9.51 9.45
N LEU A 150 -14.49 -8.80 8.51
CA LEU A 150 -13.80 -8.00 7.50
C LEU A 150 -13.62 -6.58 8.05
N PHE A 151 -12.42 -6.27 8.50
CA PHE A 151 -12.03 -4.95 8.96
C PHE A 151 -11.91 -3.99 7.78
N LYS A 152 -12.64 -2.88 7.84
CA LYS A 152 -12.49 -1.74 6.94
C LYS A 152 -12.26 -0.49 7.78
N THR A 153 -11.00 -0.18 8.04
CA THR A 153 -10.60 0.88 8.97
C THR A 153 -9.89 2.02 8.29
N ALA A 154 -10.04 3.22 8.84
CA ALA A 154 -9.31 4.40 8.41
C ALA A 154 -7.83 4.20 8.75
N CYS A 155 -6.96 4.53 7.79
CA CYS A 155 -5.52 4.48 7.95
C CYS A 155 -4.89 5.70 7.27
N ASP A 156 -4.07 6.44 7.99
CA ASP A 156 -3.37 7.60 7.43
C ASP A 156 -2.16 7.14 6.60
N ILE A 157 -2.33 7.14 5.28
CA ILE A 157 -1.34 6.64 4.33
C ILE A 157 -0.31 7.73 3.99
N ASN A 158 0.96 7.47 4.29
CA ASN A 158 2.07 8.34 3.96
C ASN A 158 2.80 7.85 2.70
N LEU A 159 2.57 8.53 1.56
CA LEU A 159 3.17 8.18 0.26
C LEU A 159 4.44 8.99 -0.09
N ARG A 160 5.09 9.64 0.87
CA ARG A 160 6.25 10.50 0.61
C ARG A 160 7.34 9.79 -0.20
N TYR A 161 7.69 8.56 0.21
CA TYR A 161 8.74 7.73 -0.40
C TYR A 161 8.20 6.62 -1.31
N TYR A 162 6.97 6.75 -1.81
CA TYR A 162 6.37 5.74 -2.70
C TYR A 162 7.29 5.38 -3.88
N PRO A 163 7.51 4.09 -4.23
CA PRO A 163 6.89 2.87 -3.66
C PRO A 163 7.75 2.19 -2.56
N PHE A 164 8.72 2.89 -1.97
CA PHE A 164 9.58 2.44 -0.88
C PHE A 164 9.01 2.86 0.47
N ASP A 165 7.69 2.77 0.62
CA ASP A 165 6.94 3.24 1.76
C ASP A 165 6.66 2.13 2.79
N THR A 166 6.57 2.56 4.05
CA THR A 166 6.05 1.78 5.18
C THR A 166 4.82 2.52 5.70
N GLN A 167 3.74 1.78 5.89
CA GLN A 167 2.47 2.28 6.41
C GLN A 167 2.22 1.74 7.81
N VAL A 168 1.66 2.58 8.67
CA VAL A 168 1.25 2.20 10.03
C VAL A 168 -0.26 2.38 10.09
N CYS A 169 -0.98 1.27 10.06
CA CYS A 169 -2.43 1.26 10.11
C CYS A 169 -2.90 0.70 11.44
N THR A 170 -4.00 1.25 11.96
CA THR A 170 -4.57 0.77 13.24
C THR A 170 -5.96 0.17 13.02
N ILE A 171 -6.27 -0.84 13.81
CA ILE A 171 -7.64 -1.33 14.02
C ILE A 171 -7.94 -1.03 15.50
N GLN A 172 -9.02 -0.31 15.76
CA GLN A 172 -9.38 0.09 17.12
C GLN A 172 -10.67 -0.59 17.53
N LEU A 173 -10.68 -1.23 18.70
CA LEU A 173 -11.89 -1.76 19.34
C LEU A 173 -12.21 -0.95 20.59
N ASN A 174 -13.47 -0.58 20.73
CA ASN A 174 -13.96 0.15 21.89
C ASN A 174 -15.47 -0.07 22.09
N PRO A 175 -15.98 0.11 23.31
CA PRO A 175 -17.43 0.11 23.55
C PRO A 175 -18.12 1.28 22.82
N LEU A 176 -19.30 1.02 22.24
CA LEU A 176 -20.06 2.00 21.47
C LEU A 176 -20.71 3.06 22.36
N VAL A 177 -21.43 2.62 23.38
CA VAL A 177 -22.17 3.44 24.33
C VAL A 177 -21.56 3.32 25.72
N SER A 178 -21.13 2.13 26.11
CA SER A 178 -20.65 1.90 27.47
C SER A 178 -19.40 2.69 27.83
N GLU A 179 -19.34 3.09 29.10
CA GLU A 179 -18.21 3.79 29.68
C GLU A 179 -17.20 2.82 30.31
N ILE A 180 -16.01 3.34 30.64
CA ILE A 180 -14.91 2.57 31.25
C ILE A 180 -15.30 1.88 32.57
N ASN A 181 -16.22 2.46 33.35
CA ASN A 181 -16.73 1.87 34.58
C ASN A 181 -17.78 0.77 34.34
N GLU A 182 -18.28 0.65 33.11
CA GLU A 182 -19.30 -0.35 32.77
C GLU A 182 -18.70 -1.58 32.10
N ILE A 183 -17.80 -1.35 31.14
CA ILE A 183 -17.12 -2.40 30.37
C ILE A 183 -15.64 -2.04 30.26
N GLU A 184 -14.80 -2.97 30.70
CA GLU A 184 -13.35 -2.89 30.58
C GLU A 184 -12.86 -3.94 29.56
N LEU A 185 -12.18 -3.48 28.51
CA LEU A 185 -11.59 -4.35 27.51
C LEU A 185 -10.15 -4.69 27.88
N ASN A 186 -9.82 -5.99 27.89
CA ASN A 186 -8.49 -6.52 28.20
C ASN A 186 -8.02 -7.45 27.08
N LEU A 187 -6.71 -7.50 26.79
CA LEU A 187 -6.14 -8.44 25.83
C LEU A 187 -5.93 -9.81 26.47
N ALA A 188 -6.35 -10.86 25.76
CA ALA A 188 -5.99 -12.21 26.12
C ALA A 188 -4.49 -12.46 25.86
N SER A 189 -3.75 -12.89 26.87
CA SER A 189 -2.28 -12.99 26.85
C SER A 189 -1.72 -14.28 26.24
N ASP A 190 -2.54 -15.31 26.03
CA ASP A 190 -2.12 -16.66 25.63
C ASP A 190 -2.42 -17.00 24.16
N HIS A 191 -2.51 -16.00 23.29
CA HIS A 191 -2.86 -16.22 21.88
C HIS A 191 -1.88 -15.52 20.94
N ASP A 192 -1.32 -16.26 19.98
CA ASP A 192 -0.52 -15.68 18.90
C ASP A 192 -1.46 -15.09 17.83
N PRO A 193 -1.53 -13.76 17.68
CA PRO A 193 -2.43 -13.11 16.73
C PRO A 193 -2.09 -13.41 15.27
N LEU A 194 -0.91 -13.96 14.97
CA LEU A 194 -0.44 -14.28 13.62
C LEU A 194 -0.44 -15.79 13.31
N ALA A 195 -0.95 -16.64 14.21
CA ALA A 195 -0.94 -18.09 14.03
C ALA A 195 -1.61 -18.55 12.72
N GLU A 196 -2.67 -17.85 12.29
CA GLU A 196 -3.43 -18.14 11.07
C GLU A 196 -3.10 -17.18 9.90
N TYR A 197 -2.06 -16.35 10.03
CA TYR A 197 -1.77 -15.29 9.06
C TYR A 197 -1.20 -15.85 7.75
N GLY A 198 -1.93 -15.62 6.66
CA GLY A 198 -1.44 -15.82 5.29
C GLY A 198 -0.63 -14.63 4.78
N GLN A 199 0.57 -14.89 4.28
CA GLN A 199 1.43 -13.84 3.71
C GLN A 199 0.76 -13.14 2.52
N ASN A 200 0.81 -11.81 2.52
CA ASN A 200 0.31 -10.98 1.41
C ASN A 200 1.37 -10.76 0.31
N GLY A 201 0.92 -10.75 -0.95
CA GLY A 201 1.77 -10.61 -2.14
C GLY A 201 2.17 -9.17 -2.50
N GLN A 202 1.49 -8.17 -1.95
CA GLN A 202 1.75 -6.75 -2.18
C GLN A 202 2.40 -6.08 -0.96
N TRP A 203 2.04 -6.53 0.25
CA TRP A 203 2.48 -5.98 1.52
C TRP A 203 3.16 -7.04 2.37
N GLU A 204 4.23 -6.63 3.05
CA GLU A 204 4.92 -7.40 4.07
C GLU A 204 4.53 -6.86 5.44
N LEU A 205 3.94 -7.70 6.28
CA LEU A 205 3.69 -7.37 7.69
C LEU A 205 5.01 -7.47 8.45
N ILE A 206 5.53 -6.33 8.90
CA ILE A 206 6.78 -6.27 9.68
C ILE A 206 6.49 -6.53 11.15
N LEU A 207 5.49 -5.84 11.69
CA LEU A 207 5.18 -5.84 13.10
C LEU A 207 3.67 -5.69 13.30
N LEU A 208 3.15 -6.46 14.24
CA LEU A 208 1.83 -6.27 14.83
C LEU A 208 2.04 -5.93 16.30
N SER A 209 1.61 -4.73 16.71
CA SER A 209 1.63 -4.29 18.11
C SER A 209 0.21 -4.25 18.66
N LEU A 210 0.03 -4.69 19.90
CA LEU A 210 -1.24 -4.70 20.59
C LEU A 210 -1.11 -3.82 21.82
N GLU A 211 -1.90 -2.76 21.91
CA GLU A 211 -1.85 -1.78 22.99
C GLU A 211 -3.23 -1.60 23.62
N GLU A 212 -3.27 -1.69 24.94
CA GLU A 212 -4.42 -1.32 25.76
C GLU A 212 -4.28 0.16 26.11
N THR A 213 -5.22 0.99 25.66
CA THR A 213 -5.26 2.41 25.99
C THR A 213 -6.59 2.72 26.66
N GLN A 214 -6.56 3.57 27.68
CA GLN A 214 -7.78 4.11 28.29
C GLN A 214 -7.89 5.59 27.95
N ASP A 215 -9.01 5.98 27.36
CA ASP A 215 -9.41 7.37 27.24
C ASP A 215 -10.18 7.79 28.51
N LYS A 216 -10.46 9.10 28.65
CA LYS A 216 -11.16 9.63 29.84
C LYS A 216 -12.51 8.95 30.15
N TYR A 217 -13.15 8.34 29.14
CA TYR A 217 -14.49 7.76 29.25
C TYR A 217 -14.59 6.31 28.76
N LYS A 218 -13.59 5.78 28.04
CA LYS A 218 -13.71 4.49 27.33
C LYS A 218 -12.41 3.70 27.37
N SER A 219 -12.54 2.38 27.51
CA SER A 219 -11.45 1.45 27.22
C SER A 219 -11.29 1.25 25.70
N ILE A 220 -10.06 1.29 25.19
CA ILE A 220 -9.72 1.21 23.77
C ILE A 220 -8.60 0.19 23.59
N LEU A 221 -8.82 -0.80 22.74
CA LEU A 221 -7.77 -1.70 22.28
C LEU A 221 -7.32 -1.29 20.89
N LYS A 222 -6.01 -1.13 20.70
CA LYS A 222 -5.38 -0.76 19.42
C LYS A 222 -4.52 -1.89 18.91
N PHE A 223 -4.83 -2.34 17.70
CA PHE A 223 -4.00 -3.27 16.93
C PHE A 223 -3.28 -2.48 15.84
N GLU A 224 -1.98 -2.24 16.02
CA GLU A 224 -1.16 -1.46 15.09
C GLU A 224 -0.38 -2.39 14.16
N LEU A 225 -0.64 -2.26 12.86
CA LEU A 225 -0.02 -3.02 11.79
C LEU A 225 1.02 -2.15 11.08
N THR A 226 2.29 -2.53 11.19
CA THR A 226 3.36 -1.93 10.40
C THR A 226 3.58 -2.73 9.11
N LEU A 227 3.22 -2.13 7.98
CA LEU A 227 3.14 -2.77 6.67
C LEU A 227 4.15 -2.14 5.71
N LYS A 228 5.00 -2.94 5.08
CA LYS A 228 5.98 -2.48 4.08
C LYS A 228 5.61 -2.94 2.68
N ARG A 229 5.67 -2.04 1.71
CA ARG A 229 5.31 -2.36 0.33
C ARG A 229 6.37 -3.23 -0.35
N ARG A 230 5.92 -4.27 -1.07
CA ARG A 230 6.77 -5.06 -1.97
C ARG A 230 6.98 -4.29 -3.29
N ARG A 231 8.14 -3.63 -3.39
CA ARG A 231 8.50 -2.67 -4.45
C ARG A 231 8.68 -3.23 -5.88
N SER A 232 8.95 -4.53 -6.06
CA SER A 232 9.40 -5.09 -7.35
C SER A 232 8.44 -4.81 -8.51
N PHE A 233 7.13 -4.94 -8.27
CA PHE A 233 6.10 -4.67 -9.28
C PHE A 233 6.12 -3.21 -9.75
N TYR A 234 6.24 -2.27 -8.80
CA TYR A 234 6.23 -0.83 -9.08
C TYR A 234 7.51 -0.37 -9.76
N ILE A 235 8.66 -0.97 -9.42
CA ILE A 235 9.93 -0.68 -10.12
C ILE A 235 9.81 -1.06 -11.60
N MET A 236 9.29 -2.25 -11.91
CA MET A 236 9.20 -2.74 -13.29
C MET A 236 8.16 -1.99 -14.12
N ASN A 237 7.00 -1.68 -13.55
CA ASN A 237 5.85 -1.14 -14.30
C ASN A 237 5.70 0.38 -14.21
N ILE A 238 6.34 1.04 -13.25
CA ILE A 238 6.24 2.49 -13.08
C ILE A 238 7.59 3.17 -13.28
N VAL A 239 8.62 2.78 -12.52
CA VAL A 239 9.90 3.49 -12.53
C VAL A 239 10.67 3.26 -13.84
N LEU A 240 10.75 2.01 -14.29
CA LEU A 240 11.53 1.61 -15.47
C LEU A 240 11.02 2.24 -16.79
N PRO A 241 9.70 2.30 -17.07
CA PRO A 241 9.19 3.02 -18.24
C PRO A 241 9.51 4.52 -18.23
N VAL A 242 9.48 5.17 -17.06
CA VAL A 242 9.82 6.60 -16.93
C VAL A 242 11.31 6.84 -17.21
N ILE A 243 12.19 5.93 -16.79
CA ILE A 243 13.62 5.98 -17.13
C ILE A 243 13.82 5.87 -18.65
N PHE A 244 13.12 4.97 -19.32
CA PHE A 244 13.19 4.86 -20.78
C PHE A 244 12.66 6.10 -21.51
N LEU A 245 11.56 6.69 -21.04
CA LEU A 245 11.06 7.96 -21.57
C LEU A 245 12.06 9.10 -21.38
N SER A 246 12.74 9.13 -20.23
CA SER A 246 13.81 10.11 -19.96
C SER A 246 14.97 9.96 -20.95
N PHE A 247 15.40 8.73 -21.22
CA PHE A 247 16.40 8.45 -22.25
C PHE A 247 15.94 8.91 -23.65
N MET A 248 14.71 8.60 -24.03
CA MET A 248 14.13 9.04 -25.31
C MET A 248 14.04 10.58 -25.41
N GLY A 249 13.73 11.26 -24.30
CA GLY A 249 13.70 12.73 -24.24
C GLY A 249 15.06 13.37 -24.58
N ASN A 250 16.16 12.73 -24.18
CA ASN A 250 17.50 13.17 -24.55
C ASN A 250 17.80 12.98 -26.04
N LEU A 251 17.31 11.89 -26.65
CA LEU A 251 17.51 11.60 -28.07
C LEU A 251 16.84 12.61 -29.02
N VAL A 252 15.81 13.34 -28.56
CA VAL A 252 15.14 14.39 -29.34
C VAL A 252 16.13 15.44 -29.88
N PHE A 253 17.06 15.91 -29.05
CA PHE A 253 18.03 16.93 -29.45
C PHE A 253 19.16 16.35 -30.31
N ALA A 254 19.36 15.03 -30.30
CA ALA A 254 20.30 14.35 -31.19
C ALA A 254 19.72 14.14 -32.60
N LEU A 255 18.40 14.20 -32.76
CA LEU A 255 17.73 14.03 -34.05
C LEU A 255 17.93 15.28 -34.93
N PRO A 256 18.41 15.13 -36.18
CA PRO A 256 18.59 16.27 -37.09
C PRO A 256 17.24 16.87 -37.51
N ALA A 257 17.19 18.20 -37.64
CA ALA A 257 16.00 18.96 -38.02
C ALA A 257 15.43 18.57 -39.39
N GLU A 258 16.28 18.11 -40.32
CA GLU A 258 15.91 17.69 -41.67
C GLU A 258 14.98 16.47 -41.70
N SER A 259 14.93 15.68 -40.62
CA SER A 259 14.10 14.47 -40.54
C SER A 259 12.60 14.77 -40.48
N GLY A 260 12.18 16.00 -40.16
CA GLY A 260 10.77 16.37 -39.97
C GLY A 260 10.10 15.80 -38.71
N GLU A 261 10.56 14.64 -38.21
CA GLU A 261 9.96 13.92 -37.07
C GLU A 261 10.30 14.49 -35.69
N LYS A 262 11.18 15.50 -35.62
CA LYS A 262 11.66 16.06 -34.34
C LYS A 262 10.52 16.66 -33.49
N MET A 263 9.58 17.37 -34.11
CA MET A 263 8.41 17.91 -33.39
C MET A 263 7.48 16.80 -32.91
N SER A 264 7.22 15.82 -33.78
CA SER A 264 6.36 14.67 -33.49
C SER A 264 6.86 13.93 -32.25
N LEU A 265 8.14 13.54 -32.24
CA LEU A 265 8.76 12.85 -31.11
C LEU A 265 8.68 13.66 -29.80
N THR A 266 8.94 14.96 -29.85
CA THR A 266 8.91 15.82 -28.65
C THR A 266 7.50 15.92 -28.05
N ILE A 267 6.47 16.06 -28.89
CA ILE A 267 5.07 16.11 -28.46
C ILE A 267 4.62 14.76 -27.89
N THR A 268 4.98 13.64 -28.54
CA THR A 268 4.65 12.30 -28.04
C THR A 268 5.24 12.03 -26.66
N ILE A 269 6.48 12.46 -26.41
CA ILE A 269 7.13 12.31 -25.09
C ILE A 269 6.44 13.16 -24.03
N LEU A 270 6.07 14.41 -24.35
CA LEU A 270 5.31 15.27 -23.45
C LEU A 270 3.97 14.61 -23.06
N LEU A 271 3.22 14.12 -24.05
CA LEU A 271 1.95 13.45 -23.82
C LEU A 271 2.13 12.20 -22.95
N ALA A 272 3.17 11.40 -23.22
CA ALA A 272 3.47 10.22 -22.42
C ALA A 272 3.71 10.58 -20.94
N TYR A 273 4.49 11.63 -20.65
CA TYR A 273 4.70 12.07 -19.27
C TYR A 273 3.42 12.56 -18.59
N VAL A 274 2.56 13.28 -19.30
CA VAL A 274 1.26 13.73 -18.76
C VAL A 274 0.40 12.51 -18.42
N VAL A 275 0.31 11.51 -19.30
CA VAL A 275 -0.43 10.27 -19.06
C VAL A 275 0.11 9.53 -17.83
N TYR A 276 1.43 9.36 -17.71
CA TYR A 276 2.03 8.73 -16.54
C TYR A 276 1.75 9.48 -15.23
N LEU A 277 1.82 10.82 -15.26
CA LEU A 277 1.48 11.65 -14.11
C LEU A 277 0.01 11.48 -13.71
N THR A 278 -0.91 11.45 -14.68
CA THR A 278 -2.34 11.22 -14.43
C THR A 278 -2.58 9.86 -13.78
N ILE A 279 -2.03 8.77 -14.34
CA ILE A 279 -2.17 7.42 -13.78
C ILE A 279 -1.68 7.35 -12.33
N ILE A 280 -0.54 7.97 -12.03
CA ILE A 280 -0.03 7.98 -10.65
C ILE A 280 -0.90 8.81 -9.73
N SER A 281 -1.36 9.98 -10.19
CA SER A 281 -2.23 10.86 -9.39
C SER A 281 -3.60 10.24 -9.08
N GLU A 282 -4.12 9.39 -9.96
CA GLU A 282 -5.41 8.71 -9.76
C GLU A 282 -5.36 7.62 -8.68
N ASN A 283 -4.17 7.05 -8.45
CA ASN A 283 -3.93 5.99 -7.46
C ASN A 283 -3.49 6.50 -6.09
N MET A 284 -3.12 7.78 -5.99
CA MET A 284 -2.69 8.41 -4.74
C MET A 284 -3.87 9.17 -4.08
N PRO A 285 -3.89 9.29 -2.74
CA PRO A 285 -4.88 10.11 -2.07
C PRO A 285 -4.70 11.58 -2.46
N GLN A 286 -5.82 12.30 -2.55
CA GLN A 286 -5.85 13.72 -2.88
C GLN A 286 -5.53 14.60 -1.65
N THR A 287 -4.39 14.34 -1.00
CA THR A 287 -3.94 15.09 0.18
C THR A 287 -2.72 15.94 -0.13
N SER A 288 -2.64 17.12 0.47
CA SER A 288 -1.50 18.03 0.35
C SER A 288 -0.46 17.86 1.47
N ILE A 289 -0.74 17.01 2.46
CA ILE A 289 0.10 16.81 3.66
C ILE A 289 1.39 16.09 3.29
N HIS A 290 1.29 15.00 2.51
CA HIS A 290 2.42 14.16 2.14
C HIS A 290 2.50 14.00 0.62
N ILE A 291 3.06 15.00 -0.06
CA ILE A 291 3.27 14.95 -1.51
C ILE A 291 4.34 13.88 -1.83
N SER A 292 4.01 12.94 -2.72
CA SER A 292 4.94 11.89 -3.18
C SER A 292 6.12 12.48 -3.96
N LEU A 293 7.33 12.06 -3.62
CA LEU A 293 8.55 12.45 -4.34
C LEU A 293 8.54 12.03 -5.81
N LEU A 294 7.94 10.87 -6.12
CA LEU A 294 7.79 10.39 -7.49
C LEU A 294 6.89 11.31 -8.32
N ALA A 295 5.77 11.77 -7.75
CA ALA A 295 4.86 12.69 -8.42
C ALA A 295 5.50 14.07 -8.66
N VAL A 296 6.28 14.57 -7.70
CA VAL A 296 7.07 15.81 -7.87
C VAL A 296 8.08 15.66 -9.01
N TYR A 297 8.78 14.53 -9.05
CA TYR A 297 9.74 14.24 -10.12
C TYR A 297 9.08 14.19 -11.50
N LEU A 298 7.94 13.51 -11.64
CA LEU A 298 7.19 13.48 -12.90
C LEU A 298 6.68 14.86 -13.31
N THR A 299 6.26 15.68 -12.34
CA THR A 299 5.86 17.07 -12.60
C THR A 299 7.03 17.90 -13.15
N ILE A 300 8.23 17.71 -12.60
CA ILE A 300 9.46 18.34 -13.11
C ILE A 300 9.75 17.85 -14.55
N LEU A 301 9.61 16.55 -14.83
CA LEU A 301 9.80 16.01 -16.18
C LEU A 301 8.80 16.58 -17.19
N VAL A 302 7.51 16.72 -16.83
CA VAL A 302 6.49 17.37 -17.66
C VAL A 302 6.86 18.83 -17.94
N ALA A 303 7.31 19.57 -16.93
CA ALA A 303 7.75 20.96 -17.09
C ALA A 303 8.96 21.07 -18.02
N LEU A 304 9.99 20.22 -17.82
CA LEU A 304 11.17 20.17 -18.68
C LEU A 304 10.83 19.77 -20.12
N SER A 305 9.92 18.80 -20.30
CA SER A 305 9.44 18.40 -21.62
C SER A 305 8.67 19.52 -22.31
N SER A 306 7.89 20.31 -21.57
CA SER A 306 7.17 21.48 -22.11
C SER A 306 8.13 22.57 -22.57
N ILE A 307 9.18 22.84 -21.80
CA ILE A 307 10.25 23.76 -22.17
C ILE A 307 11.00 23.24 -23.41
N SER A 308 11.24 21.93 -23.50
CA SER A 308 11.87 21.28 -24.66
C SER A 308 11.07 21.48 -25.96
N VAL A 309 9.74 21.43 -25.93
CA VAL A 309 8.88 21.73 -27.09
C VAL A 309 9.08 23.17 -27.57
N ILE A 310 9.13 24.14 -26.65
CA ILE A 310 9.34 25.56 -26.98
C ILE A 310 10.71 25.77 -27.63
N ILE A 311 11.76 25.18 -27.04
CA ILE A 311 13.13 25.26 -27.56
C ILE A 311 13.22 24.61 -28.95
N THR A 312 12.65 23.42 -29.12
CA THR A 312 12.67 22.70 -30.41
C THR A 312 11.94 23.49 -31.50
N THR A 313 10.82 24.13 -31.17
CA THR A 313 10.11 25.02 -32.09
C THR A 313 10.99 26.21 -32.51
N LEU A 314 11.72 26.81 -31.56
CA LEU A 314 12.64 27.92 -31.84
C LEU A 314 13.82 27.46 -32.71
N VAL A 315 14.42 26.30 -32.43
CA VAL A 315 15.48 25.69 -33.24
C VAL A 315 15.00 25.50 -34.68
N LEU A 316 13.83 24.89 -34.87
CA LEU A 316 13.31 24.59 -36.20
C LEU A 316 12.96 25.86 -36.97
N ARG A 317 12.46 26.89 -36.29
CA ARG A 317 12.24 28.21 -36.88
C ARG A 317 13.54 28.89 -37.31
N LEU A 318 14.61 28.75 -36.53
CA LEU A 318 15.93 29.27 -36.90
C LEU A 318 16.55 28.46 -38.05
N HIS A 319 16.38 27.14 -38.06
CA HIS A 319 16.91 26.27 -39.09
C HIS A 319 16.33 26.56 -40.49
N HIS A 320 15.03 26.86 -40.58
CA HIS A 320 14.35 27.19 -41.84
C HIS A 320 14.38 28.68 -42.19
N LYS A 321 15.17 29.49 -41.47
CA LYS A 321 15.28 30.92 -41.77
C LYS A 321 16.24 31.11 -42.95
N ASP A 322 15.84 31.93 -43.92
CA ASP A 322 16.66 32.22 -45.10
C ASP A 322 18.05 32.77 -44.73
N ASP A 323 19.07 32.25 -45.41
CA ASP A 323 20.48 32.65 -45.25
C ASP A 323 20.77 34.08 -45.75
N SER A 324 19.77 34.76 -46.33
CA SER A 324 19.85 36.16 -46.78
C SER A 324 19.91 37.17 -45.63
N ILE A 325 19.54 36.77 -44.40
CA ILE A 325 19.58 37.65 -43.21
C ILE A 325 20.91 37.41 -42.48
N PRO A 326 21.82 38.40 -42.39
CA PRO A 326 23.11 38.20 -41.74
C PRO A 326 22.95 37.94 -40.23
N VAL A 327 23.64 36.90 -39.74
CA VAL A 327 23.71 36.58 -38.31
C VAL A 327 24.40 37.71 -37.54
N SER A 328 23.84 38.12 -36.40
CA SER A 328 24.40 39.21 -35.59
C SER A 328 25.83 38.89 -35.11
N LYS A 329 26.67 39.92 -34.99
CA LYS A 329 28.09 39.79 -34.61
C LYS A 329 28.30 39.04 -33.28
N GLY A 330 27.38 39.20 -32.33
CA GLY A 330 27.41 38.50 -31.03
C GLY A 330 27.20 36.98 -31.14
N ILE A 331 26.22 36.54 -31.95
CA ILE A 331 25.93 35.12 -32.16
C ILE A 331 27.08 34.43 -32.92
N ARG A 332 27.69 35.14 -33.87
CA ARG A 332 28.87 34.65 -34.61
C ARG A 332 30.05 34.37 -33.69
N ASN A 333 30.33 35.24 -32.73
CA ASN A 333 31.41 35.04 -31.75
C ASN A 333 31.13 33.84 -30.83
N VAL A 334 29.88 33.66 -30.41
CA VAL A 334 29.44 32.52 -29.60
C VAL A 334 29.63 31.20 -30.37
N ILE A 335 29.26 31.15 -31.65
CA ILE A 335 29.44 29.95 -32.48
C ILE A 335 30.92 29.65 -32.75
N LYS A 336 31.74 30.68 -33.01
CA LYS A 336 33.20 30.52 -33.15
C LYS A 336 33.81 29.96 -31.84
N PHE A 337 33.33 30.39 -30.68
CA PHE A 337 33.71 29.83 -29.38
C PHE A 337 33.29 28.35 -29.23
N PHE A 338 32.03 28.00 -29.55
CA PHE A 338 31.56 26.61 -29.52
C PHE A 338 32.30 25.70 -30.52
N ARG A 339 32.60 26.18 -31.73
CA ARG A 339 33.43 25.46 -32.73
C ARG A 339 34.86 25.24 -32.23
N SER A 340 35.45 26.24 -31.57
CA SER A 340 36.78 26.14 -30.95
C SER A 340 36.83 25.08 -29.84
N CYS A 341 35.79 24.99 -29.00
CA CYS A 341 35.65 23.93 -27.99
C CYS A 341 35.42 22.54 -28.62
N ARG A 342 34.69 22.44 -29.73
CA ARG A 342 34.42 21.16 -30.44
C ARG A 342 35.66 20.62 -31.17
N ASN A 343 36.47 21.49 -31.77
CA ASN A 343 37.68 21.13 -32.53
C ASN A 343 38.90 20.74 -31.65
N ARG A 344 38.76 20.70 -30.32
CA ARG A 344 39.77 20.12 -29.42
C ARG A 344 39.73 18.58 -29.32
N SER A 345 38.77 17.91 -29.98
CA SER A 345 38.82 16.45 -30.19
C SER A 345 39.73 16.13 -31.39
N PRO A 346 40.59 15.09 -31.32
CA PRO A 346 41.66 14.88 -32.30
C PRO A 346 41.12 14.61 -33.70
N LYS A 347 41.59 15.38 -34.69
CA LYS A 347 41.31 15.17 -36.11
C LYS A 347 41.95 13.85 -36.56
N ILE A 348 41.13 12.86 -36.95
CA ILE A 348 41.60 11.75 -37.77
C ILE A 348 41.90 12.31 -39.16
N VAL A 349 43.18 12.31 -39.51
CA VAL A 349 43.68 12.73 -40.82
C VAL A 349 43.31 11.67 -41.86
N ASN A 350 42.37 11.98 -42.75
CA ASN A 350 42.12 11.17 -43.95
C ASN A 350 42.93 11.73 -45.12
N ILE A 351 44.04 11.06 -45.44
CA ILE A 351 44.83 11.25 -46.67
C ILE A 351 44.13 10.46 -47.79
N GLN A 352 43.45 11.12 -48.71
CA GLN A 352 43.36 10.67 -50.11
C GLN A 352 42.58 11.65 -50.99
N LYS A 353 43.31 12.42 -51.80
CA LYS A 353 43.26 12.40 -53.28
C LYS A 353 44.01 13.61 -53.84
N ARG A 354 45.27 13.38 -54.22
CA ARG A 354 45.95 14.14 -55.29
C ARG A 354 45.60 13.45 -56.60
N VAL A 355 44.86 14.12 -57.47
CA VAL A 355 45.00 13.95 -58.93
C VAL A 355 44.99 15.37 -59.49
N ALA A 356 46.10 15.74 -60.12
CA ALA A 356 46.31 17.00 -60.79
C ALA A 356 46.32 16.77 -62.30
N THR A 357 45.72 17.68 -63.07
CA THR A 357 46.11 18.11 -64.43
C THR A 357 45.29 19.37 -64.82
N PRO A 358 45.78 20.22 -65.74
CA PRO A 358 45.93 21.66 -65.45
C PRO A 358 45.20 22.63 -66.40
N VAL A 359 45.07 23.87 -65.91
CA VAL A 359 45.05 25.18 -66.61
C VAL A 359 43.90 25.49 -67.60
N SER A 360 43.09 26.49 -67.22
CA SER A 360 42.98 27.76 -67.95
C SER A 360 42.45 28.85 -67.00
N ALA A 361 43.13 29.98 -66.99
CA ALA A 361 42.94 31.11 -66.09
C ALA A 361 41.81 32.03 -66.56
N GLU A 362 40.97 32.51 -65.63
CA GLU A 362 40.36 33.84 -65.74
C GLU A 362 39.79 34.34 -64.40
N SER A 363 40.08 35.62 -64.15
CA SER A 363 39.56 36.58 -63.15
C SER A 363 39.60 36.23 -61.65
N ALA A 364 40.48 36.94 -60.95
CA ALA A 364 40.48 37.13 -59.52
C ALA A 364 39.29 38.03 -59.10
N ASP A 365 38.38 37.48 -58.30
CA ASP A 365 37.49 38.25 -57.41
C ASP A 365 37.27 37.42 -56.14
N ASP A 366 37.48 38.09 -55.00
CA ASP A 366 37.26 37.68 -53.60
C ASP A 366 37.63 36.25 -53.16
N ILE A 367 38.84 36.13 -52.58
CA ILE A 367 39.13 35.09 -51.59
C ILE A 367 38.37 35.45 -50.32
N GLN A 368 37.09 35.09 -50.26
CA GLN A 368 36.33 35.05 -49.01
C GLN A 368 36.86 33.85 -48.19
N ASP A 369 37.40 34.13 -47.01
CA ASP A 369 37.88 33.12 -46.06
C ASP A 369 36.75 32.07 -45.81
N PRO A 370 36.96 30.77 -46.09
CA PRO A 370 35.90 29.75 -45.99
C PRO A 370 35.39 29.54 -44.56
N ASP A 371 36.05 30.13 -43.56
CA ASP A 371 35.69 30.09 -42.15
C ASP A 371 34.70 31.19 -41.69
N ASP A 372 34.26 32.09 -42.59
CA ASP A 372 33.36 33.21 -42.23
C ASP A 372 31.91 33.10 -42.76
N ASN A 373 31.53 32.02 -43.43
CA ASN A 373 30.13 31.76 -43.80
C ASN A 373 29.42 30.92 -42.72
N VAL A 374 29.01 31.57 -41.63
CA VAL A 374 28.14 30.97 -40.60
C VAL A 374 26.68 31.09 -41.05
N THR A 375 26.04 29.96 -41.35
CA THR A 375 24.62 29.90 -41.75
C THR A 375 23.69 29.77 -40.53
N TRP A 376 22.38 30.03 -40.71
CA TRP A 376 21.41 29.83 -39.62
C TRP A 376 21.23 28.36 -39.24
N GLY A 377 21.50 27.42 -40.15
CA GLY A 377 21.56 25.99 -39.87
C GLY A 377 22.67 25.60 -38.89
N ASP A 378 23.84 26.23 -39.00
CA ASP A 378 24.95 26.05 -38.04
C ASP A 378 24.60 26.59 -36.66
N VAL A 379 23.92 27.73 -36.60
CA VAL A 379 23.41 28.33 -35.35
C VAL A 379 22.43 27.37 -34.67
N ALA A 380 21.47 26.84 -35.43
CA ALA A 380 20.46 25.90 -34.93
C ALA A 380 21.10 24.60 -34.41
N ARG A 381 22.08 24.04 -35.14
CA ARG A 381 22.82 22.83 -34.71
C ARG A 381 23.68 23.07 -33.47
N SER A 382 24.34 24.22 -33.34
CA SER A 382 25.09 24.55 -32.12
C SER A 382 24.17 24.72 -30.91
N LEU A 383 23.00 25.32 -31.12
CA LEU A 383 21.98 25.50 -30.08
C LEU A 383 21.39 24.15 -29.64
N ASP A 384 21.10 23.24 -30.58
CA ASP A 384 20.67 21.87 -30.28
C ASP A 384 21.67 21.09 -29.42
N VAL A 385 22.97 21.15 -29.76
CA VAL A 385 24.01 20.46 -29.00
C VAL A 385 24.15 21.05 -27.59
N PHE A 386 24.04 22.38 -27.45
CA PHE A 386 24.06 23.02 -26.15
C PHE A 386 22.88 22.58 -25.28
N PHE A 387 21.66 22.60 -25.84
CA PHE A 387 20.46 22.18 -25.12
C PHE A 387 20.43 20.67 -24.85
N PHE A 388 21.03 19.84 -25.71
CA PHE A 388 21.24 18.41 -25.44
C PHE A 388 22.03 18.21 -24.14
N TRP A 389 23.20 18.83 -24.02
CA TRP A 389 24.04 18.68 -22.82
C TRP A 389 23.39 19.29 -21.58
N LEU A 390 22.70 20.43 -21.72
CA LEU A 390 21.97 21.05 -20.62
C LEU A 390 20.82 20.15 -20.14
N TYR A 391 20.01 19.64 -21.07
CA TYR A 391 18.88 18.76 -20.77
C TYR A 391 19.35 17.43 -20.17
N LEU A 392 20.42 16.84 -20.70
CA LEU A 392 21.05 15.63 -20.16
C LEU A 392 21.60 15.85 -18.74
N LEU A 393 22.21 17.00 -18.48
CA LEU A 393 22.72 17.34 -17.16
C LEU A 393 21.56 17.51 -16.16
N ILE A 394 20.51 18.23 -16.53
CA ILE A 394 19.35 18.47 -15.65
C ILE A 394 18.59 17.17 -15.37
N THR A 395 18.30 16.38 -16.41
CA THR A 395 17.59 15.10 -16.25
C THR A 395 18.45 14.03 -15.56
N GLY A 396 19.76 14.00 -15.84
CA GLY A 396 20.72 13.14 -15.14
C GLY A 396 20.85 13.50 -13.67
N LEU A 397 20.96 14.80 -13.35
CA LEU A 397 21.03 15.24 -11.96
C LEU A 397 19.73 14.96 -11.21
N SER A 398 18.56 15.26 -11.81
CA SER A 398 17.26 15.03 -11.17
C SER A 398 16.98 13.54 -10.94
N THR A 399 17.34 12.67 -11.89
CA THR A 399 17.25 11.20 -11.72
C THR A 399 18.18 10.69 -10.62
N VAL A 400 19.43 11.14 -10.58
CA VAL A 400 20.39 10.74 -9.54
C VAL A 400 19.93 11.19 -8.16
N VAL A 401 19.48 12.44 -8.02
CA VAL A 401 18.94 12.96 -6.75
C VAL A 401 17.73 12.15 -6.30
N LEU A 402 16.80 11.82 -7.19
CA LEU A 402 15.65 10.98 -6.85
C LEU A 402 16.08 9.59 -6.38
N LEU A 403 16.97 8.93 -7.13
CA LEU A 403 17.45 7.59 -6.76
C LEU A 403 18.19 7.59 -5.44
N LEU A 404 19.00 8.61 -5.16
CA LEU A 404 19.67 8.76 -3.87
C LEU A 404 18.66 8.89 -2.74
N ILE A 405 17.67 9.78 -2.87
CA ILE A 405 16.64 9.99 -1.85
C ILE A 405 15.75 8.75 -1.64
N MET A 406 15.52 7.95 -2.69
CA MET A 406 14.72 6.72 -2.60
C MET A 406 15.50 5.52 -2.06
N LEU A 407 16.83 5.54 -2.10
CA LEU A 407 17.70 4.46 -1.63
C LEU A 407 18.24 4.68 -0.21
N THR A 408 18.25 5.93 0.27
CA THR A 408 18.46 6.30 1.68
C THR A 408 17.16 6.14 2.45
#